data_AF-A0A1R4IFQ6-F1
#
_entry.id   AF-A0A1R4IFQ6-F1
#
_cell.length_a   1.000
_cell.length_b   1.000
_cell.length_c   1.000
_cell.angle_alpha   90.00
_cell.angle_beta   90.00
_cell.angle_gamma   90.00
#
_symmetry.space_group_name_H-M   'P 1'
#
loop_
_entity.id
_entity.type
_entity.pdbx_description
1 polymer ?
#
loop_
_entity_poly.entity_id
_entity_poly.type
_entity_poly.pdbx_seq_one_letter_code
_entity_poly.pdbx_strand_id
1 'polypeptide(L)'
;MTDEAEREQWYQEKIAADARALGLDDVPNVDRRGWATSTAEHEKWVADCMTDRGVPTTWNGPARGGIQYDTPPESQKQAVALVEWTCSAMYPIDPTLLQDWTDAQLRLVYDYWEQYEIPCLEARGFTVDTSTRPSKESFVAKFHTQERHRWWPVQDTLVGLDDARYADVIEACPEFPADAVLYGYDG
;
A
#
# COMPACT_ATOMS: atom_id res chain seq x y z
N MET A 1 9.08 -14.77 -1.87
CA MET A 1 10.53 -14.80 -1.51
C MET A 1 10.61 -15.40 -0.13
N THR A 2 11.45 -16.40 0.09
CA THR A 2 11.40 -17.19 1.33
C THR A 2 12.72 -17.22 2.11
N ASP A 3 13.83 -16.82 1.48
CA ASP A 3 15.14 -16.78 2.14
C ASP A 3 15.63 -15.34 2.43
N GLU A 4 16.47 -15.17 3.44
CA GLU A 4 17.08 -13.90 3.83
C GLU A 4 17.99 -13.34 2.72
N ALA A 5 18.74 -14.21 2.04
CA ALA A 5 19.60 -13.81 0.93
C ALA A 5 18.80 -13.25 -0.26
N GLU A 6 17.64 -13.86 -0.58
CA GLU A 6 16.74 -13.37 -1.63
C GLU A 6 16.17 -11.99 -1.27
N ARG A 7 15.79 -11.79 0.00
CA ARG A 7 15.28 -10.51 0.51
C ARG A 7 16.33 -9.42 0.45
N GLU A 8 17.57 -9.72 0.83
CA GLU A 8 18.67 -8.77 0.75
C GLU A 8 19.01 -8.42 -0.70
N GLN A 9 19.09 -9.40 -1.60
CA GLN A 9 19.33 -9.14 -3.02
C GLN A 9 18.24 -8.23 -3.61
N TRP A 10 16.97 -8.53 -3.35
CA TRP A 10 15.85 -7.71 -3.79
C TRP A 10 15.95 -6.26 -3.26
N TYR A 11 16.31 -6.09 -1.98
CA TYR A 11 16.49 -4.76 -1.39
C TYR A 11 17.55 -3.96 -2.12
N GLN A 12 18.73 -4.55 -2.36
CA GLN A 12 19.82 -3.89 -3.07
C GLN A 12 19.43 -3.50 -4.51
N GLU A 13 18.74 -4.40 -5.22
CA GLU A 13 18.24 -4.13 -6.57
C GLU A 13 17.19 -3.01 -6.56
N LYS A 14 16.27 -3.03 -5.59
CA LYS A 14 15.20 -2.04 -5.46
C LYS A 14 15.75 -0.65 -5.17
N ILE A 15 16.58 -0.47 -4.14
CA ILE A 15 17.09 0.86 -3.79
C ILE A 15 17.94 1.44 -4.93
N ALA A 16 18.69 0.60 -5.65
CA ALA A 16 19.44 1.05 -6.82
C ALA A 16 18.52 1.45 -7.99
N ALA A 17 17.42 0.73 -8.19
CA ALA A 17 16.41 1.08 -9.20
C ALA A 17 15.69 2.39 -8.85
N ASP A 18 15.29 2.55 -7.60
CA ASP A 18 14.62 3.75 -7.10
C ASP A 18 15.55 4.98 -7.22
N ALA A 19 16.84 4.84 -6.87
CA ALA A 19 17.83 5.92 -7.04
C ALA A 19 17.94 6.36 -8.51
N ARG A 20 18.04 5.40 -9.45
CA ARG A 20 18.09 5.69 -10.89
C ARG A 20 16.81 6.37 -11.39
N ALA A 21 15.65 5.92 -10.93
CA ALA A 21 14.36 6.50 -11.31
C ALA A 21 14.23 7.95 -10.83
N LEU A 22 14.83 8.28 -9.68
CA LEU A 22 14.86 9.63 -9.10
C LEU A 22 16.02 10.49 -9.64
N GLY A 23 16.91 9.97 -10.49
CA GLY A 23 18.09 10.69 -10.98
C GLY A 23 19.10 11.02 -9.87
N LEU A 24 19.23 10.13 -8.89
CA LEU A 24 20.19 10.25 -7.79
C LEU A 24 21.48 9.48 -8.14
N ASP A 25 22.54 10.22 -8.48
CA ASP A 25 23.82 9.63 -8.91
C ASP A 25 24.77 9.30 -7.74
N ASP A 26 24.63 10.00 -6.61
CA ASP A 26 25.47 9.83 -5.41
C ASP A 26 24.56 9.65 -4.18
N VAL A 27 24.17 8.41 -3.92
CA VAL A 27 23.32 8.05 -2.78
C VAL A 27 24.18 7.56 -1.61
N PRO A 28 23.87 7.97 -0.36
CA PRO A 28 24.64 7.55 0.79
C PRO A 28 24.47 6.04 1.05
N ASN A 29 25.45 5.44 1.73
CA ASN A 29 25.24 4.12 2.31
C ASN A 29 24.22 4.22 3.45
N VAL A 30 23.26 3.31 3.49
CA VAL A 30 22.13 3.35 4.42
C VAL A 30 22.12 2.11 5.30
N ASP A 31 22.15 2.33 6.61
CA ASP A 31 21.94 1.27 7.60
C ASP A 31 20.43 0.95 7.70
N ARG A 32 20.03 -0.18 7.13
CA ARG A 32 18.65 -0.69 7.21
C ARG A 32 18.26 -0.99 8.66
N ARG A 33 17.09 -0.53 9.07
CA ARG A 33 16.58 -0.62 10.46
C ARG A 33 15.60 -1.75 10.71
N GLY A 34 15.28 -2.54 9.69
CA GLY A 34 14.38 -3.69 9.79
C GLY A 34 13.66 -3.96 8.48
N TRP A 35 12.60 -4.77 8.55
CA TRP A 35 11.61 -4.94 7.48
C TRP A 35 10.27 -4.50 8.06
N ALA A 36 9.57 -3.59 7.38
CA ALA A 36 8.20 -3.29 7.74
C ALA A 36 7.31 -4.46 7.34
N THR A 37 6.47 -4.93 8.27
CA THR A 37 5.58 -6.10 8.09
C THR A 37 4.16 -5.72 7.68
N SER A 38 3.92 -4.43 7.46
CA SER A 38 2.70 -3.90 6.86
C SER A 38 3.00 -2.63 6.06
N THR A 39 2.11 -2.31 5.12
CA THR A 39 2.18 -1.06 4.36
C THR A 39 2.05 0.15 5.29
N ALA A 40 1.16 0.08 6.28
CA ALA A 40 0.96 1.16 7.26
C ALA A 40 2.21 1.43 8.11
N GLU A 41 2.91 0.38 8.55
CA GLU A 41 4.17 0.51 9.30
C GLU A 41 5.26 1.14 8.44
N HIS A 42 5.42 0.68 7.19
CA HIS A 42 6.37 1.23 6.24
C HIS A 42 6.15 2.74 6.05
N GLU A 43 4.93 3.13 5.71
CA GLU A 43 4.58 4.53 5.45
C GLU A 43 4.78 5.41 6.69
N LYS A 44 4.41 4.91 7.87
CA LYS A 44 4.62 5.63 9.12
C LYS A 44 6.10 5.85 9.40
N TRP A 45 6.93 4.82 9.29
CA TRP A 45 8.38 4.94 9.52
C TRP A 45 9.05 5.86 8.52
N VAL A 46 8.64 5.82 7.24
CA VAL A 46 9.15 6.74 6.22
C VAL A 46 8.73 8.18 6.53
N ALA A 47 7.47 8.43 6.87
CA ALA A 47 6.98 9.78 7.21
C ALA A 47 7.72 10.37 8.44
N ASP A 48 7.88 9.57 9.49
CA ASP A 48 8.60 9.97 10.71
C ASP A 48 10.07 10.28 10.37
N CYS A 49 10.73 9.43 9.56
CA CYS A 49 12.11 9.62 9.10
C CYS A 49 12.33 10.87 8.24
N MET A 50 11.40 11.17 7.33
CA MET A 50 11.46 12.35 6.47
C MET A 50 11.29 13.63 7.30
N THR A 51 10.36 13.61 8.26
CA THR A 51 10.12 14.71 9.19
C THR A 51 11.36 15.00 10.02
N ASP A 52 12.01 13.96 10.56
CA ASP A 52 13.29 14.09 11.29
C ASP A 52 14.43 14.67 10.43
N ARG A 53 14.33 14.54 9.10
CA ARG A 53 15.27 15.06 8.10
C ARG A 53 14.86 16.41 7.52
N GLY A 54 13.86 17.06 8.10
CA GLY A 54 13.45 18.42 7.75
C GLY A 54 12.52 18.51 6.54
N VAL A 55 11.93 17.39 6.11
CA VAL A 55 10.80 17.38 5.16
C VAL A 55 9.55 17.07 5.96
N PRO A 56 8.71 18.07 6.31
CA PRO A 56 7.48 17.83 7.05
C PRO A 56 6.56 16.90 6.28
N THR A 57 6.40 15.67 6.79
CA THR A 57 5.66 14.61 6.13
C THR A 57 4.62 14.04 7.08
N THR A 58 3.39 13.89 6.61
CA THR A 58 2.28 13.30 7.36
C THR A 58 1.95 11.94 6.79
N TRP A 59 1.83 10.92 7.63
CA TRP A 59 1.19 9.66 7.24
C TRP A 59 -0.33 9.86 7.24
N ASN A 60 -1.01 9.50 6.16
CA ASN A 60 -2.45 9.77 6.00
C ASN A 60 -3.35 8.80 6.79
N GLY A 61 -2.75 7.93 7.61
CA GLY A 61 -3.44 6.92 8.38
C GLY A 61 -3.77 5.67 7.57
N PRO A 62 -4.27 4.61 8.25
CA PRO A 62 -4.55 3.31 7.63
C PRO A 62 -5.66 3.39 6.59
N ALA A 63 -6.49 4.42 6.71
CA ALA A 63 -7.67 4.70 5.92
C ALA A 63 -7.29 5.07 4.48
N ARG A 64 -6.46 6.10 4.30
CA ARG A 64 -6.04 6.58 2.97
C ARG A 64 -4.76 5.93 2.47
N GLY A 65 -3.92 5.46 3.39
CA GLY A 65 -2.56 5.07 3.07
C GLY A 65 -1.73 6.23 2.49
N GLY A 66 -0.48 5.92 2.24
CA GLY A 66 0.52 6.84 1.74
C GLY A 66 0.96 7.90 2.73
N ILE A 67 1.93 8.68 2.26
CA ILE A 67 2.50 9.82 2.95
C ILE A 67 2.23 11.09 2.15
N GLN A 68 2.09 12.22 2.83
CA GLN A 68 1.86 13.52 2.23
C GLN A 68 2.91 14.51 2.70
N TYR A 69 3.51 15.21 1.74
CA TYR A 69 4.41 16.35 1.97
C TYR A 69 4.19 17.40 0.88
N ASP A 70 4.57 18.65 1.16
CA ASP A 70 4.37 19.75 0.21
C ASP A 70 5.21 19.57 -1.05
N THR A 71 4.68 20.01 -2.20
CA THR A 71 5.46 20.01 -3.45
C THR A 71 6.69 20.91 -3.28
N PRO A 72 7.92 20.38 -3.36
CA PRO A 72 9.10 21.17 -3.12
C PRO A 72 9.35 22.15 -4.28
N PRO A 73 9.94 23.33 -4.01
CA PRO A 73 10.48 24.21 -5.04
C PRO A 73 11.44 23.44 -5.96
N GLU A 74 11.56 23.86 -7.21
CA GLU A 74 12.44 23.20 -8.20
C GLU A 74 13.86 23.00 -7.67
N SER A 75 14.41 24.01 -6.99
CA SER A 75 15.75 23.97 -6.40
C SER A 75 15.92 22.96 -5.26
N GLN A 76 14.83 22.46 -4.68
CA GLN A 76 14.83 21.51 -3.56
C GLN A 76 14.36 20.10 -3.96
N LYS A 77 13.82 19.91 -5.17
CA LYS A 77 13.28 18.61 -5.63
C LYS A 77 14.26 17.45 -5.43
N GLN A 78 15.50 17.62 -5.87
CA GLN A 78 16.50 16.55 -5.77
C GLN A 78 16.90 16.26 -4.30
N ALA A 79 16.92 17.29 -3.45
CA ALA A 79 17.21 17.12 -2.03
C ALA A 79 16.07 16.38 -1.31
N VAL A 80 14.80 16.70 -1.62
CA VAL A 80 13.64 15.99 -1.08
C VAL A 80 13.60 14.55 -1.59
N ALA A 81 13.86 14.31 -2.88
CA ALA A 81 13.96 12.97 -3.45
C ALA A 81 15.05 12.13 -2.76
N LEU A 82 16.19 12.73 -2.43
CA LEU A 82 17.25 12.05 -1.68
C LEU A 82 16.80 11.68 -0.26
N VAL A 83 16.06 12.55 0.42
CA VAL A 83 15.51 12.27 1.75
C VAL A 83 14.48 11.14 1.69
N GLU A 84 13.55 11.18 0.74
CA GLU A 84 12.56 10.13 0.51
C GLU A 84 13.24 8.78 0.22
N TRP A 85 14.19 8.77 -0.73
CA TRP A 85 14.97 7.57 -1.06
C TRP A 85 15.70 7.02 0.17
N THR A 86 16.37 7.88 0.93
CA THR A 86 17.13 7.49 2.14
C THR A 86 16.20 6.86 3.17
N CYS A 87 15.04 7.45 3.43
CA CYS A 87 14.10 6.94 4.42
C CYS A 87 13.46 5.62 3.98
N SER A 88 13.08 5.49 2.71
CA SER A 88 12.57 4.24 2.15
C SER A 88 13.63 3.13 2.18
N ALA A 89 14.90 3.45 1.94
CA ALA A 89 16.01 2.50 2.07
C ALA A 89 16.28 2.10 3.54
N MET A 90 16.13 3.03 4.49
CA MET A 90 16.26 2.71 5.92
C MET A 90 15.17 1.75 6.42
N TYR A 91 13.96 1.89 5.89
CA TYR A 91 12.75 1.20 6.36
C TYR A 91 12.03 0.47 5.22
N PRO A 92 12.66 -0.52 4.56
CA PRO A 92 12.02 -1.20 3.45
C PRO A 92 10.86 -2.07 3.93
N ILE A 93 9.80 -2.14 3.12
CA ILE A 93 8.70 -3.09 3.31
C ILE A 93 9.18 -4.51 2.99
N ASP A 94 8.70 -5.50 3.76
CA ASP A 94 9.02 -6.90 3.45
C ASP A 94 8.51 -7.23 2.03
N PRO A 95 9.38 -7.70 1.13
CA PRO A 95 9.03 -7.90 -0.28
C PRO A 95 7.98 -8.98 -0.51
N THR A 96 7.69 -9.82 0.47
CA THR A 96 6.55 -10.76 0.41
C THR A 96 5.20 -10.03 0.36
N LEU A 97 5.12 -8.81 0.91
CA LEU A 97 3.93 -7.95 0.86
C LEU A 97 3.74 -7.29 -0.52
N LEU A 98 4.80 -7.27 -1.33
CA LEU A 98 4.80 -6.70 -2.68
C LEU A 98 4.65 -7.76 -3.78
N GLN A 99 4.49 -9.02 -3.41
CA GLN A 99 4.22 -10.08 -4.38
C GLN A 99 2.76 -10.03 -4.83
N ASP A 100 2.53 -10.43 -6.08
CA ASP A 100 1.19 -10.65 -6.58
C ASP A 100 0.41 -11.58 -5.64
N TRP A 101 -0.84 -11.22 -5.36
CA TRP A 101 -1.71 -12.05 -4.53
C TRP A 101 -1.85 -13.43 -5.13
N THR A 102 -1.62 -14.44 -4.29
CA THR A 102 -1.88 -15.82 -4.62
C THR A 102 -3.38 -16.04 -4.84
N ASP A 103 -3.70 -17.11 -5.53
CA ASP A 103 -5.04 -17.66 -5.68
C ASP A 103 -5.81 -17.79 -4.35
N ALA A 104 -5.11 -18.12 -3.26
CA ALA A 104 -5.72 -18.24 -1.93
C ALA A 104 -6.06 -16.87 -1.34
N GLN A 105 -5.14 -15.90 -1.47
CA GLN A 105 -5.34 -14.52 -1.03
C GLN A 105 -6.47 -13.84 -1.82
N LEU A 106 -6.54 -14.07 -3.13
CA LEU A 106 -7.63 -13.56 -3.97
C LEU A 106 -9.00 -14.09 -3.52
N ARG A 107 -9.09 -15.37 -3.17
CA ARG A 107 -10.33 -15.96 -2.63
C ARG A 107 -10.68 -15.36 -1.27
N LEU A 108 -9.69 -15.19 -0.39
CA LEU A 108 -9.85 -14.56 0.92
C LEU A 108 -10.36 -13.13 0.81
N VAL A 109 -9.77 -12.30 -0.06
CA VAL A 109 -10.23 -10.92 -0.32
C VAL A 109 -11.65 -10.92 -0.85
N TYR A 110 -11.97 -11.78 -1.82
CA TYR A 110 -13.32 -11.86 -2.37
C TYR A 110 -14.35 -12.28 -1.29
N ASP A 111 -14.01 -13.25 -0.44
CA ASP A 111 -14.84 -13.65 0.70
C ASP A 111 -15.04 -12.52 1.70
N TYR A 112 -13.97 -11.79 2.02
CA TYR A 112 -14.02 -10.65 2.91
C TYR A 112 -14.96 -9.55 2.38
N TRP A 113 -14.91 -9.26 1.08
CA TRP A 113 -15.83 -8.32 0.46
C TRP A 113 -17.29 -8.73 0.60
N GLU A 114 -17.60 -9.99 0.28
CA GLU A 114 -18.98 -10.50 0.35
C GLU A 114 -19.51 -10.58 1.78
N GLN A 115 -18.67 -10.97 2.73
CA GLN A 115 -19.10 -11.32 4.08
C GLN A 115 -18.97 -10.16 5.07
N TYR A 116 -18.12 -9.17 4.81
CA TYR A 116 -17.84 -8.09 5.75
C TYR A 116 -17.98 -6.71 5.11
N GLU A 117 -17.21 -6.39 4.08
CA GLU A 117 -17.09 -5.02 3.58
C GLU A 117 -18.39 -4.51 2.95
N ILE A 118 -18.98 -5.26 2.00
CA ILE A 118 -20.24 -4.87 1.36
C ILE A 118 -21.37 -4.70 2.41
N PRO A 119 -21.61 -5.68 3.31
CA PRO A 119 -22.57 -5.49 4.40
C PRO A 119 -22.27 -4.28 5.31
N CYS A 120 -20.99 -3.99 5.58
CA CYS A 120 -20.59 -2.84 6.38
C CYS A 120 -20.94 -1.51 5.69
N LEU A 121 -20.65 -1.40 4.39
CA LEU A 121 -20.99 -0.24 3.57
C LEU A 121 -22.52 -0.04 3.51
N GLU A 122 -23.28 -1.12 3.28
CA GLU A 122 -24.75 -1.09 3.26
C GLU A 122 -25.33 -0.62 4.61
N ALA A 123 -24.79 -1.11 5.73
CA ALA A 123 -25.20 -0.69 7.07
C ALA A 123 -24.92 0.80 7.34
N ARG A 124 -23.98 1.41 6.62
CA ARG A 124 -23.65 2.85 6.70
C ARG A 124 -24.39 3.70 5.67
N GLY A 125 -25.33 3.10 4.94
CA GLY A 125 -26.22 3.78 3.99
C GLY A 125 -25.67 3.90 2.57
N PHE A 126 -24.62 3.16 2.23
CA PHE A 126 -24.13 3.08 0.85
C PHE A 126 -24.84 1.99 0.07
N THR A 127 -24.95 2.17 -1.25
CA THR A 127 -25.42 1.13 -2.16
C THR A 127 -24.23 0.68 -3.01
N VAL A 128 -23.79 -0.56 -2.82
CA VAL A 128 -22.72 -1.15 -3.63
C VAL A 128 -23.31 -1.75 -4.91
N ASP A 129 -22.82 -1.34 -6.08
CA ASP A 129 -23.24 -1.96 -7.34
C ASP A 129 -22.59 -3.34 -7.53
N THR A 130 -23.39 -4.39 -7.35
CA THR A 130 -22.98 -5.77 -7.59
C THR A 130 -23.44 -6.32 -8.94
N SER A 131 -23.98 -5.49 -9.83
CA SER A 131 -24.55 -5.93 -11.11
C SER A 131 -23.51 -6.53 -12.07
N THR A 132 -22.26 -6.06 -11.98
CA THR A 132 -21.13 -6.54 -12.78
C THR A 132 -20.19 -7.45 -12.00
N ARG A 133 -20.59 -7.88 -10.80
CA ARG A 133 -19.78 -8.75 -9.93
C ARG A 133 -19.50 -10.08 -10.62
N PRO A 134 -18.23 -10.44 -10.90
CA PRO A 134 -17.88 -11.74 -11.43
C PRO A 134 -18.08 -12.81 -10.35
N SER A 135 -18.20 -14.09 -10.72
CA SER A 135 -18.08 -15.16 -9.72
C SER A 135 -16.68 -15.17 -9.11
N LYS A 136 -16.53 -15.64 -7.86
CA LYS A 136 -15.23 -15.79 -7.18
C LYS A 136 -14.18 -16.50 -8.04
N GLU A 137 -14.53 -17.64 -8.62
CA GLU A 137 -13.59 -18.39 -9.46
C GLU A 137 -13.24 -17.65 -10.75
N SER A 138 -14.18 -16.89 -11.33
CA SER A 138 -13.86 -16.04 -12.49
C SER A 138 -13.00 -14.85 -12.12
N PHE A 139 -13.18 -14.27 -10.92
CA PHE A 139 -12.33 -13.21 -10.38
C PHE A 139 -10.90 -13.70 -10.26
N VAL A 140 -10.68 -14.81 -9.55
CA VAL A 140 -9.34 -15.39 -9.33
C VAL A 140 -8.67 -15.74 -10.65
N ALA A 141 -9.36 -16.48 -11.52
CA ALA A 141 -8.79 -16.96 -12.78
C ALA A 141 -8.36 -15.84 -13.74
N LYS A 142 -8.99 -14.67 -13.68
CA LYS A 142 -8.71 -13.55 -14.58
C LYS A 142 -7.88 -12.43 -13.96
N PHE A 143 -7.68 -12.43 -12.63
CA PHE A 143 -7.09 -11.30 -11.90
C PHE A 143 -5.73 -10.86 -12.46
N HIS A 144 -4.84 -11.82 -12.74
CA HIS A 144 -3.48 -11.57 -13.25
C HIS A 144 -3.40 -11.55 -14.78
N THR A 145 -4.52 -11.47 -15.49
CA THR A 145 -4.59 -11.55 -16.95
C THR A 145 -5.03 -10.22 -17.57
N GLN A 146 -4.82 -10.07 -18.88
CA GLN A 146 -5.34 -8.92 -19.63
C GLN A 146 -6.89 -8.85 -19.65
N GLU A 147 -7.58 -9.94 -19.32
CA GLU A 147 -9.03 -10.01 -19.22
C GLU A 147 -9.57 -9.74 -17.80
N ARG A 148 -8.75 -9.15 -16.92
CA ARG A 148 -9.13 -8.84 -15.54
C ARG A 148 -10.47 -8.10 -15.47
N HIS A 149 -11.33 -8.54 -14.55
CA HIS A 149 -12.59 -7.86 -14.26
C HIS A 149 -12.33 -6.48 -13.66
N ARG A 150 -13.11 -5.49 -14.10
CA ARG A 150 -13.05 -4.12 -13.58
C ARG A 150 -13.85 -3.92 -12.30
N TRP A 151 -14.69 -4.90 -11.94
CA TRP A 151 -15.52 -4.81 -10.76
C TRP A 151 -14.67 -4.74 -9.49
N TRP A 152 -14.93 -3.70 -8.69
CA TRP A 152 -14.28 -3.45 -7.42
C TRP A 152 -15.28 -2.79 -6.47
N PRO A 153 -15.60 -3.38 -5.31
CA PRO A 153 -16.74 -2.94 -4.49
C PRO A 153 -16.61 -1.52 -3.92
N VAL A 154 -15.40 -1.09 -3.56
CA VAL A 154 -15.16 0.24 -2.95
C VAL A 154 -15.07 1.36 -3.96
N GLN A 155 -14.36 1.11 -5.07
CA GLN A 155 -13.82 2.17 -5.91
C GLN A 155 -14.92 3.03 -6.54
N ASP A 156 -16.05 2.42 -6.90
CA ASP A 156 -17.21 3.12 -7.44
C ASP A 156 -18.17 3.63 -6.36
N THR A 157 -18.23 2.94 -5.21
CA THR A 157 -19.20 3.23 -4.13
C THR A 157 -18.87 4.50 -3.36
N LEU A 158 -17.59 4.80 -3.15
CA LEU A 158 -17.14 5.92 -2.31
C LEU A 158 -16.80 7.20 -3.09
N VAL A 159 -17.04 7.22 -4.41
CA VAL A 159 -16.77 8.38 -5.26
C VAL A 159 -17.58 9.60 -4.83
N GLY A 160 -16.91 10.75 -4.72
CA GLY A 160 -17.57 12.04 -4.43
C GLY A 160 -17.83 12.32 -2.95
N LEU A 161 -17.38 11.44 -2.04
CA LEU A 161 -17.35 11.74 -0.61
C LEU A 161 -16.34 12.85 -0.30
N ASP A 162 -16.67 13.70 0.66
CA ASP A 162 -15.69 14.61 1.25
C ASP A 162 -14.64 13.84 2.06
N ASP A 163 -13.56 14.54 2.40
CA ASP A 163 -12.39 13.86 2.95
C ASP A 163 -12.63 13.21 4.32
N ALA A 164 -13.45 13.86 5.15
CA ALA A 164 -13.76 13.40 6.50
C ALA A 164 -14.69 12.20 6.45
N ARG A 165 -15.71 12.22 5.58
CA ARG A 165 -16.63 11.11 5.40
C ARG A 165 -15.95 9.91 4.76
N TYR A 166 -15.05 10.13 3.79
CA TYR A 166 -14.25 9.07 3.20
C TYR A 166 -13.40 8.37 4.28
N ALA A 167 -12.66 9.14 5.09
CA ALA A 167 -11.84 8.59 6.17
C ALA A 167 -12.64 7.80 7.22
N ASP A 168 -13.79 8.33 7.66
CA ASP A 168 -14.68 7.64 8.61
C ASP A 168 -15.22 6.30 8.06
N VAL A 169 -15.49 6.21 6.76
CA VAL A 169 -16.06 5.01 6.15
C VAL A 169 -15.00 3.93 5.99
N ILE A 170 -13.83 4.25 5.45
CA ILE A 170 -12.78 3.26 5.21
C ILE A 170 -12.09 2.82 6.51
N GLU A 171 -12.11 3.63 7.57
CA GLU A 171 -11.69 3.19 8.90
C GLU A 171 -12.67 2.16 9.48
N ALA A 172 -13.98 2.36 9.29
CA ALA A 172 -15.00 1.45 9.81
C ALA A 172 -15.23 0.20 8.94
N CYS A 173 -15.11 0.35 7.62
CA CYS A 173 -15.28 -0.68 6.61
C CYS A 173 -13.99 -0.77 5.76
N PRO A 174 -12.90 -1.28 6.34
CA PRO A 174 -11.63 -1.38 5.62
C PRO A 174 -11.78 -2.27 4.39
N GLU A 175 -11.11 -1.87 3.30
CA GLU A 175 -11.26 -2.49 1.99
C GLU A 175 -10.73 -3.93 1.93
N PHE A 176 -9.71 -4.20 2.73
CA PHE A 176 -9.07 -5.51 2.83
C PHE A 176 -9.10 -6.01 4.26
N PRO A 177 -9.02 -7.33 4.48
CA PRO A 177 -8.64 -7.84 5.78
C PRO A 177 -7.26 -7.30 6.17
N ALA A 178 -6.95 -7.28 7.47
CA ALA A 178 -5.64 -6.83 7.96
C ALA A 178 -4.48 -7.60 7.29
N ASP A 179 -3.32 -6.96 7.13
CA ASP A 179 -2.13 -7.57 6.52
C ASP A 179 -1.73 -8.88 7.22
N ALA A 180 -1.94 -8.98 8.54
CA ALA A 180 -1.77 -10.21 9.31
C ALA A 180 -2.60 -11.39 8.77
N VAL A 181 -3.85 -11.12 8.40
CA VAL A 181 -4.79 -12.11 7.86
C VAL A 181 -4.51 -12.39 6.39
N LEU A 182 -4.19 -11.35 5.61
CA LEU A 182 -3.95 -11.47 4.16
C LEU A 182 -2.61 -12.12 3.83
N TYR A 183 -1.56 -11.82 4.58
CA TYR A 183 -0.18 -12.23 4.29
C TYR A 183 0.43 -13.14 5.37
N GLY A 184 -0.23 -13.34 6.51
CA GLY A 184 0.25 -14.21 7.58
C GLY A 184 1.27 -13.56 8.53
N TYR A 185 1.28 -12.23 8.63
CA TYR A 185 2.13 -11.50 9.57
C TYR A 185 1.48 -11.40 10.94
N ASP A 186 1.84 -12.28 11.87
CA ASP A 186 1.62 -12.00 13.29
C ASP A 186 2.65 -10.94 13.71
N GLY A 187 2.17 -9.77 14.17
CA GLY A 187 3.01 -8.68 14.68
C GLY A 187 3.87 -9.06 15.89
#